data_AF-A0A956WJ31-F1
#
_entry.id   AF-A0A956WJ31-F1
#
_cell.length_a   1.000
_cell.length_b   1.000
_cell.length_c   1.000
_cell.angle_alpha   90.00
_cell.angle_beta   90.00
_cell.angle_gamma   90.00
#
_symmetry.space_group_name_H-M   'P 1'
#
loop_
_entity.id
_entity.type
_entity.pdbx_description
1 polymer ?
#
loop_
_entity_poly.entity_id
_entity_poly.type
_entity_poly.pdbx_seq_one_letter_code
_entity_poly.pdbx_strand_id
1 'polypeptide(L)' 'DRLWSALQQLTDEQREVLELRLAGLSGKEIAEATHRSLTATKSIQFRALSRLRTVLELEAGGPSILPSDGATNR' A
#
# COMPACT_ATOMS: atom_id res chain seq x y z
N ASP A 1 -12.63 -13.73 3.91
CA ASP A 1 -11.53 -13.50 2.97
C ASP A 1 -10.33 -12.87 3.64
N ARG A 2 -9.16 -13.53 3.52
CA ARG A 2 -7.87 -13.08 4.08
C ARG A 2 -7.50 -11.64 3.69
N LEU A 3 -7.77 -11.27 2.43
CA LEU A 3 -7.55 -9.91 1.93
C LEU A 3 -8.37 -8.86 2.69
N TRP A 4 -9.62 -9.18 3.05
CA TRP A 4 -10.48 -8.27 3.80
C TRP A 4 -9.95 -7.99 5.20
N SER A 5 -9.46 -9.04 5.90
CA SER A 5 -8.79 -8.89 7.20
C SER A 5 -7.55 -8.02 7.10
N ALA A 6 -6.74 -8.18 6.05
CA ALA A 6 -5.55 -7.37 5.83
C ALA A 6 -5.88 -5.89 5.58
N LEU A 7 -6.91 -5.59 4.80
CA LEU A 7 -7.38 -4.21 4.58
C LEU A 7 -7.92 -3.55 5.86
N GLN A 8 -8.47 -4.34 6.79
CA GLN A 8 -8.90 -3.84 8.10
C GLN A 8 -7.75 -3.42 9.03
N GLN A 9 -6.52 -3.87 8.77
CA GLN A 9 -5.34 -3.51 9.55
C GLN A 9 -4.68 -2.19 9.12
N LEU A 10 -5.17 -1.58 8.04
CA LEU A 10 -4.73 -0.28 7.56
C LEU A 10 -5.44 0.84 8.31
N THR A 11 -4.75 1.98 8.47
CA THR A 11 -5.42 3.22 8.88
C THR A 11 -6.34 3.71 7.77
N ASP A 12 -7.32 4.55 8.11
CA ASP A 12 -8.26 5.10 7.13
C ASP A 12 -7.53 5.82 6.00
N GLU A 13 -6.49 6.61 6.31
CA GLU A 13 -5.68 7.29 5.29
C GLU A 13 -4.94 6.31 4.36
N GLN A 14 -4.43 5.20 4.90
CA GLN A 14 -3.73 4.20 4.11
C GLN A 14 -4.69 3.46 3.17
N ARG A 15 -5.90 3.16 3.67
CA ARG A 15 -6.95 2.53 2.89
C ARG A 15 -7.45 3.46 1.78
N GLU A 16 -7.79 4.71 2.11
CA GLU A 16 -8.26 5.73 1.15
C GLU A 16 -7.28 5.87 -0.04
N VAL A 17 -6.00 6.02 0.25
CA VAL A 17 -4.96 6.18 -0.77
C VAL A 17 -4.79 4.92 -1.64
N LEU A 18 -4.98 3.72 -1.08
CA LEU A 18 -4.92 2.48 -1.84
C LEU A 18 -6.17 2.24 -2.68
N GLU A 19 -7.35 2.55 -2.17
CA GLU A 19 -8.61 2.45 -2.92
C GLU A 19 -8.57 3.34 -4.16
N LEU A 20 -8.15 4.59 -4.01
CA LEU A 20 -7.98 5.50 -5.15
C LEU A 20 -6.92 4.99 -6.14
N ARG A 21 -5.85 4.37 -5.65
CA ARG A 21 -4.83 3.77 -6.52
C ARG A 21 -5.38 2.59 -7.31
N LEU A 22 -6.18 1.73 -6.68
CA LEU A 22 -6.84 0.60 -7.33
C LEU A 22 -7.93 1.05 -8.32
N ALA A 23 -8.55 2.22 -8.07
CA ALA A 23 -9.43 2.88 -9.02
C ALA A 23 -8.69 3.51 -10.22
N GLY A 24 -7.36 3.41 -10.29
CA GLY A 24 -6.55 3.82 -11.43
C GLY A 24 -5.94 5.22 -11.31
N LEU A 25 -6.14 5.93 -10.20
CA LEU A 25 -5.57 7.27 -10.05
C LEU A 25 -4.04 7.24 -9.94
N SER A 26 -3.40 8.23 -10.54
CA SER A 26 -1.99 8.52 -10.38
C SER A 26 -1.71 9.10 -8.99
N GLY A 27 -0.44 9.07 -8.55
CA GLY A 27 -0.06 9.67 -7.27
C GLY A 27 -0.38 11.17 -7.18
N LYS A 28 -0.38 11.89 -8.31
CA LYS A 28 -0.75 13.31 -8.36
C LYS A 28 -2.25 13.51 -8.19
N GLU A 29 -3.08 12.76 -8.91
CA GLU A 29 -4.54 12.80 -8.79
C GLU A 29 -4.99 12.39 -7.38
N ILE A 30 -4.33 11.41 -6.77
CA ILE A 30 -4.59 11.04 -5.37
C ILE A 30 -4.23 12.18 -4.42
N ALA A 31 -3.07 12.81 -4.60
CA ALA A 31 -2.67 13.96 -3.78
C ALA A 31 -3.69 15.11 -3.85
N GLU A 32 -4.18 15.41 -5.07
CA GLU A 32 -5.22 16.40 -5.31
C GLU A 32 -6.56 15.99 -4.65
N ALA A 33 -7.03 14.76 -4.89
CA ALA A 33 -8.29 14.23 -4.34
C ALA A 33 -8.30 14.15 -2.80
N THR A 34 -7.14 13.94 -2.20
CA THR A 34 -6.98 13.79 -0.75
C THR A 34 -6.53 15.06 -0.04
N HIS A 35 -6.40 16.18 -0.77
CA HIS A 35 -5.89 17.46 -0.28
C HIS A 35 -4.54 17.37 0.45
N ARG A 36 -3.65 16.51 -0.05
CA ARG A 36 -2.33 16.24 0.53
C ARG A 36 -1.22 16.58 -0.47
N SER A 37 0.01 16.72 0.00
CA SER A 37 1.16 16.88 -0.90
C SER A 37 1.51 15.55 -1.58
N LEU A 38 2.05 15.62 -2.80
CA LEU A 38 2.53 14.43 -3.52
C LEU A 38 3.54 13.60 -2.69
N THR A 39 4.39 14.27 -1.92
CA THR A 39 5.34 13.61 -1.01
C THR A 39 4.61 12.85 0.10
N ALA A 40 3.63 13.47 0.75
CA ALA A 40 2.83 12.82 1.79
C ALA A 40 2.07 11.61 1.23
N THR A 41 1.45 11.74 0.04
CA THR A 41 0.77 10.66 -0.65
C THR A 41 1.70 9.48 -0.92
N LYS A 42 2.91 9.73 -1.45
CA LYS A 42 3.92 8.67 -1.67
C LYS A 42 4.30 7.97 -0.36
N SER A 43 4.50 8.72 0.72
CA SER A 43 4.82 8.14 2.03
C SER A 43 3.67 7.29 2.59
N ILE A 44 2.41 7.72 2.41
CA ILE A 44 1.24 6.93 2.81
C ILE A 44 1.16 5.64 1.98
N GLN A 45 1.30 5.72 0.66
CA GLN A 45 1.32 4.55 -0.24
C GLN A 45 2.37 3.52 0.18
N PHE A 46 3.61 3.99 0.43
CA PHE A 46 4.70 3.12 0.85
C PHE A 46 4.39 2.40 2.17
N ARG A 47 3.89 3.13 3.18
CA ARG A 47 3.52 2.55 4.48
C ARG A 47 2.34 1.58 4.36
N ALA A 48 1.33 1.92 3.55
CA ALA A 48 0.17 1.08 3.32
C ALA A 48 0.55 -0.27 2.67
N LEU A 49 1.38 -0.23 1.62
CA LEU A 49 1.89 -1.44 0.95
C LEU A 49 2.78 -2.28 1.88
N SER A 50 3.67 -1.64 2.63
CA SER A 50 4.54 -2.32 3.61
C SER A 50 3.70 -3.04 4.67
N ARG A 51 2.66 -2.38 5.19
CA ARG A 51 1.78 -2.97 6.20
C ARG A 51 0.92 -4.10 5.63
N LEU A 52 0.34 -3.94 4.43
CA LEU A 52 -0.38 -5.02 3.77
C LEU A 52 0.50 -6.24 3.55
N ARG A 53 1.74 -6.04 3.09
CA ARG A 53 2.71 -7.13 2.91
C ARG A 53 2.95 -7.87 4.21
N THR A 54 3.26 -7.16 5.30
CA THR A 54 3.51 -7.78 6.61
C THR A 54 2.29 -8.57 7.11
N VAL A 55 1.08 -8.01 7.02
CA VAL A 55 -0.12 -8.69 7.50
C VAL A 55 -0.40 -9.95 6.69
N LEU A 56 -0.27 -9.85 5.36
CA LEU A 56 -0.46 -11.00 4.49
C LEU A 56 0.62 -12.06 4.74
N GLU A 57 1.90 -11.71 4.90
CA GLU A 57 2.96 -12.69 5.21
C GLU A 57 2.74 -13.41 6.54
N LEU A 58 2.28 -12.71 7.57
CA LEU A 58 1.95 -13.31 8.87
C LEU A 58 0.79 -14.32 8.74
N GLU A 59 -0.24 -13.99 7.97
CA GLU A 59 -1.37 -14.90 7.70
C GLU A 59 -1.00 -16.04 6.74
N ALA A 60 0.10 -15.93 5.98
CA ALA A 60 0.58 -16.97 5.06
C ALA A 60 1.27 -18.14 5.77
N GLY A 61 1.62 -17.99 7.06
CA GLY A 61 2.40 -18.97 7.81
C GLY A 61 3.93 -18.79 7.71
N GLY A 62 4.42 -17.61 7.32
CA GLY A 62 5.85 -17.29 7.34
C GLY A 62 6.30 -16.43 6.15
N PRO A 63 7.53 -15.88 6.18
CA PRO A 63 8.03 -15.01 5.13
C PRO A 63 8.01 -15.75 3.80
N SER A 64 7.21 -15.24 2.86
CA SER A 64 7.26 -15.66 1.47
C SER A 64 8.65 -15.32 0.95
N ILE A 65 9.49 -16.32 0.69
CA ILE A 65 10.84 -16.20 0.09
C ILE A 65 10.73 -15.82 -1.40
N LEU A 66 9.77 -14.95 -1.74
CA LEU A 66 9.79 -14.31 -3.05
C LEU A 66 10.84 -13.21 -2.95
N PRO A 67 11.87 -13.24 -3.81
CA PRO A 67 12.87 -12.20 -3.84
C PRO A 67 12.15 -10.87 -3.99
N SER A 68 12.44 -9.94 -3.08
CA SER A 68 12.09 -8.55 -3.25
C SER A 68 12.87 -8.07 -4.47
N ASP A 69 12.29 -8.18 -5.66
CA ASP A 69 12.81 -7.59 -6.90
C ASP A 69 12.84 -6.06 -6.72
N GLY A 70 13.92 -5.63 -6.09
CA GLY A 70 14.39 -4.27 -5.92
C GLY A 70 15.80 -4.09 -6.47
N ALA A 71 16.31 -5.05 -7.27
CA ALA A 71 17.45 -4.83 -8.15
C ALA A 71 16.95 -4.11 -9.43
N THR A 72 16.47 -2.89 -9.26
CA THR A 72 16.30 -1.95 -10.36
C THR A 72 17.69 -1.65 -10.92
N ASN A 73 17.92 -2.14 -12.14
CA ASN A 73 18.99 -1.70 -13.02
C ASN A 73 18.86 -0.19 -13.28
N ARG A 74 19.80 0.61 -12.74
CA ARG A 74 20.47 1.72 -13.44
C ARG A 74 21.66 2.24 -12.65
#